data_AF-A0AAV6ISZ2-F1
#
_entry.id   AF-A0AAV6ISZ2-F1
#
_cell.length_a   1.000
_cell.length_b   1.000
_cell.length_c   1.000
_cell.angle_alpha   90.00
_cell.angle_beta   90.00
_cell.angle_gamma   90.00
#
_symmetry.space_group_name_H-M   'P 1'
#
loop_
_entity.id
_entity.type
_entity.pdbx_description
1 polymer ?
#
loop_
_entity_poly.entity_id
_entity_poly.type
_entity_poly.pdbx_seq_one_letter_code
_entity_poly.pdbx_strand_id
1 'polypeptide(L)'
;MSYLQDLDGIAHETPSRYVKSRIYVDLPDAENRIKILRIFLAQENLEPEFHFEKLAEATEGYSGSDLKNLCIAAAYRPVQELLEEEKKGDSNDVVPVLRPLNLDDFIQSKAKVGASVAYDATSQNELRKWNEQYGEGGSRRKSPFGF
;
A
#
# COMPACT_ATOMS: atom_id res chain seq x y z
N MET A 1 -2.60 40.19 -52.53
CA MET A 1 -3.86 39.42 -52.53
C MET A 1 -3.54 38.10 -51.85
N SER A 2 -3.52 38.07 -50.51
CA SER A 2 -4.66 37.72 -49.64
C SER A 2 -4.81 36.18 -49.55
N TYR A 3 -5.07 35.51 -48.42
CA TYR A 3 -5.46 35.85 -47.05
C TYR A 3 -4.87 34.79 -46.08
N LEU A 4 -4.71 35.23 -44.83
CA LEU A 4 -4.55 34.44 -43.60
C LEU A 4 -5.84 33.66 -43.23
N GLN A 5 -5.71 32.70 -42.28
CA GLN A 5 -6.73 31.95 -41.50
C GLN A 5 -7.12 30.59 -42.13
N ASP A 6 -7.04 29.41 -41.47
CA ASP A 6 -7.25 29.02 -40.06
C ASP A 6 -6.31 27.84 -39.69
N LEU A 7 -5.47 27.90 -38.65
CA LEU A 7 -5.70 27.42 -37.27
C LEU A 7 -6.80 26.37 -37.10
N ASP A 8 -6.45 25.08 -37.16
CA ASP A 8 -7.05 24.07 -36.30
C ASP A 8 -6.16 22.83 -36.12
N GLY A 9 -5.92 22.48 -34.85
CA GLY A 9 -5.62 21.11 -34.46
C GLY A 9 -4.16 20.64 -34.52
N ILE A 10 -3.25 21.30 -33.80
CA ILE A 10 -2.08 20.59 -33.24
C ILE A 10 -2.64 19.64 -32.17
N ALA A 11 -3.15 18.49 -32.61
CA ALA A 11 -3.44 17.38 -31.73
C ALA A 11 -2.09 16.87 -31.20
N HIS A 12 -1.82 17.22 -29.95
CA HIS A 12 -0.78 16.62 -29.13
C HIS A 12 -0.91 15.09 -29.16
N GLU A 13 -0.24 14.44 -30.11
CA GLU A 13 0.12 13.04 -29.95
C GLU A 13 1.08 12.98 -28.76
N THR A 14 0.55 12.63 -27.59
CA THR A 14 1.35 12.04 -26.51
C THR A 14 1.06 10.54 -26.52
N PRO A 15 1.90 9.70 -27.16
CA PRO A 15 1.78 8.26 -27.10
C PRO A 15 2.20 7.75 -25.71
N SER A 16 1.47 8.04 -24.63
CA SER A 16 1.59 7.23 -23.41
C SER A 16 0.82 5.93 -23.64
N ARG A 17 1.33 5.05 -24.50
CA ARG A 17 0.62 3.84 -24.97
C ARG A 17 1.52 2.62 -25.18
N TYR A 18 2.52 2.42 -24.31
CA TYR A 18 3.27 1.17 -24.27
C TYR A 18 3.73 0.82 -22.84
N VAL A 19 2.80 0.38 -21.98
CA VAL A 19 3.14 -0.68 -21.02
C VAL A 19 2.96 -1.98 -21.80
N LYS A 20 4.08 -2.51 -22.34
CA LYS A 20 4.09 -3.71 -23.19
C LYS A 20 3.79 -5.00 -22.41
N SER A 21 3.76 -4.95 -21.08
CA SER A 21 3.57 -6.10 -20.21
C SER A 21 2.59 -5.76 -19.08
N ARG A 22 1.49 -6.51 -18.98
CA ARG A 22 0.60 -6.46 -17.81
C ARG A 22 1.23 -7.36 -16.74
N ILE A 23 1.99 -6.78 -15.82
CA ILE A 23 2.56 -7.53 -14.69
C ILE A 23 1.46 -7.69 -13.65
N TYR A 24 1.06 -8.93 -13.40
CA TYR A 24 0.24 -9.25 -12.23
C TYR A 24 1.12 -9.13 -10.98
N VAL A 25 0.72 -8.26 -10.06
CA VAL A 25 1.40 -8.08 -8.77
C VAL A 25 0.51 -8.68 -7.70
N ASP A 26 0.96 -9.80 -7.14
CA ASP A 26 0.31 -10.44 -6.01
C ASP A 26 0.34 -9.58 -4.74
N LEU A 27 -0.57 -9.88 -3.81
CA LEU A 27 -0.50 -9.32 -2.46
C LEU A 27 0.80 -9.75 -1.78
N PRO A 28 1.39 -8.90 -0.92
CA PRO A 28 2.63 -9.22 -0.24
C PRO A 28 2.43 -10.41 0.71
N ASP A 29 3.32 -11.40 0.63
CA ASP A 29 3.46 -12.45 1.64
C ASP A 29 3.91 -11.88 3.01
N ALA A 30 3.91 -12.72 4.04
CA ALA A 30 4.24 -12.27 5.40
C ALA A 30 5.64 -11.61 5.49
N GLU A 31 6.65 -12.19 4.84
CA GLU A 31 8.02 -11.64 4.84
C GLU A 31 8.10 -10.27 4.15
N ASN A 32 7.40 -10.11 3.03
CA ASN A 32 7.35 -8.86 2.29
C ASN A 32 6.52 -7.81 3.03
N ARG A 33 5.46 -8.20 3.75
CA ARG A 33 4.76 -7.29 4.68
C ARG A 33 5.71 -6.81 5.77
N ILE A 34 6.54 -7.67 6.36
CA ILE A 34 7.57 -7.25 7.34
C ILE A 34 8.52 -6.22 6.73
N LYS A 35 9.03 -6.47 5.51
CA LYS A 35 9.92 -5.52 4.83
C LYS A 35 9.26 -4.17 4.58
N ILE A 36 8.01 -4.17 4.11
CA ILE A 36 7.22 -2.96 3.86
C ILE A 36 6.99 -2.19 5.17
N LEU A 37 6.58 -2.87 6.23
CA LEU A 37 6.37 -2.29 7.55
C LEU A 37 7.66 -1.68 8.11
N ARG A 38 8.81 -2.36 7.96
CA ARG A 38 10.12 -1.83 8.36
C ARG A 38 10.47 -0.55 7.60
N ILE A 39 10.12 -0.44 6.33
CA ILE A 39 10.35 0.79 5.54
C ILE A 39 9.49 1.93 6.08
N PHE A 40 8.19 1.68 6.29
CA PHE A 40 7.29 2.74 6.76
C PHE A 40 7.56 3.17 8.20
N LEU A 41 7.99 2.24 9.07
CA LEU A 41 8.25 2.51 10.48
C LEU A 41 9.72 2.85 10.78
N ALA A 42 10.59 2.95 9.77
CA ALA A 42 12.02 3.21 9.95
C ALA A 42 12.33 4.54 10.65
N GLN A 43 11.47 5.54 10.47
CA GLN A 43 11.64 6.89 11.04
C GLN A 43 10.70 7.15 12.22
N GLU A 44 9.87 6.18 12.58
CA GLU A 44 8.89 6.31 13.66
C GLU A 44 9.52 5.95 15.01
N ASN A 45 9.01 6.56 16.08
CA ASN A 45 9.43 6.24 17.44
C ASN A 45 8.70 4.96 17.90
N LEU A 46 9.34 3.80 17.76
CA LEU A 46 8.80 2.51 18.18
C LEU A 46 9.25 2.12 19.59
N GLU A 47 8.48 1.27 20.27
CA GLU A 47 8.93 0.62 21.50
C GLU A 47 10.19 -0.25 21.26
N PRO A 48 11.10 -0.39 22.25
CA PRO A 48 12.37 -1.11 22.08
C PRO A 48 12.24 -2.57 21.62
N GLU A 49 11.14 -3.23 21.96
CA GLU A 49 10.87 -4.64 21.63
C GLU A 49 9.72 -4.80 20.62
N PHE A 50 9.65 -3.89 19.63
CA PHE A 50 8.58 -3.94 18.63
C PHE A 50 8.64 -5.20 17.75
N HIS A 51 7.57 -6.00 17.77
CA HIS A 51 7.45 -7.27 17.05
C HIS A 51 6.80 -7.11 15.67
N PHE A 52 7.62 -6.94 14.63
CA PHE A 52 7.15 -6.81 13.24
C PHE A 52 6.42 -8.07 12.72
N GLU A 53 6.81 -9.25 13.20
CA GLU A 53 6.24 -10.53 12.81
C GLU A 53 4.76 -10.62 13.19
N LYS A 54 4.43 -10.24 14.44
CA LYS A 54 3.04 -10.21 14.93
C LYS A 54 2.19 -9.22 14.14
N LEU A 55 2.75 -8.07 13.77
CA LEU A 55 2.03 -7.09 12.96
C LEU A 55 1.78 -7.60 11.54
N ALA A 56 2.76 -8.27 10.93
CA ALA A 56 2.64 -8.86 9.61
C ALA A 56 1.61 -10.01 9.57
N GLU A 57 1.55 -10.83 10.61
CA GLU A 57 0.51 -11.86 10.79
C GLU A 57 -0.87 -11.22 10.91
N ALA A 58 -1.02 -10.20 11.75
CA ALA A 58 -2.30 -9.52 11.94
C ALA A 58 -2.80 -8.86 10.63
N THR A 59 -1.90 -8.44 9.74
CA THR A 59 -2.19 -7.70 8.49
C THR A 59 -2.24 -8.59 7.25
N GLU A 60 -2.61 -9.86 7.40
CA GLU A 60 -2.85 -10.74 6.27
C GLU A 60 -3.90 -10.15 5.29
N GLY A 61 -3.62 -10.26 3.99
CA GLY A 61 -4.49 -9.73 2.93
C GLY A 61 -4.34 -8.22 2.67
N TYR A 62 -3.47 -7.52 3.40
CA TYR A 62 -3.25 -6.09 3.21
C TYR A 62 -2.35 -5.85 1.99
N SER A 63 -2.74 -4.91 1.14
CA SER A 63 -1.87 -4.36 0.10
C SER A 63 -0.83 -3.41 0.72
N GLY A 64 0.18 -3.01 -0.05
CA GLY A 64 1.15 -2.00 0.39
C GLY A 64 0.50 -0.67 0.79
N SER A 65 -0.57 -0.27 0.11
CA SER A 65 -1.35 0.93 0.44
C SER A 65 -2.11 0.78 1.76
N ASP A 66 -2.69 -0.39 2.01
CA ASP A 66 -3.38 -0.67 3.28
C ASP A 66 -2.40 -0.63 4.46
N LEU A 67 -1.21 -1.23 4.30
CA LEU A 67 -0.14 -1.17 5.30
C LEU A 67 0.30 0.27 5.59
N LYS A 68 0.46 1.09 4.54
CA LYS A 68 0.79 2.51 4.70
C LYS A 68 -0.29 3.25 5.48
N ASN A 69 -1.55 3.07 5.10
CA ASN A 69 -2.68 3.72 5.77
C ASN A 69 -2.81 3.25 7.23
N LEU A 70 -2.53 1.98 7.51
CA LEU A 70 -2.49 1.46 8.87
C LEU A 70 -1.39 2.14 9.70
N CYS A 71 -0.19 2.31 9.16
CA CYS A 71 0.91 3.00 9.85
C CYS A 71 0.53 4.45 10.16
N ILE A 72 -0.08 5.17 9.21
CA ILE A 72 -0.56 6.54 9.41
C ILE A 72 -1.63 6.59 10.52
N ALA A 73 -2.59 5.67 10.48
CA ALA A 73 -3.66 5.61 11.49
C ALA A 73 -3.11 5.29 12.90
N ALA A 74 -2.13 4.39 13.00
CA ALA A 74 -1.47 4.05 14.25
C ALA A 74 -0.64 5.23 14.80
N ALA A 75 0.15 5.90 13.95
CA ALA A 75 0.94 7.08 14.30
C ALA A 75 0.09 8.24 14.84
N TYR A 76 -1.17 8.33 14.41
CA TYR A 76 -2.08 9.36 14.88
C TYR A 76 -2.57 9.11 16.31
N ARG A 77 -2.51 7.88 16.84
CA ARG A 77 -3.08 7.56 18.15
C ARG A 77 -2.40 8.27 19.33
N PRO A 78 -1.06 8.25 19.47
CA PRO A 78 -0.40 9.06 20.50
C PRO A 78 -0.73 10.55 20.41
N VAL A 79 -0.92 11.06 19.19
CA VAL A 79 -1.32 12.46 18.96
C VAL A 79 -2.73 12.72 19.48
N GLN A 80 -3.67 11.80 19.26
CA GLN A 80 -5.05 11.93 19.77
C GLN A 80 -5.07 11.93 21.31
N GLU A 81 -4.31 11.04 21.93
CA GLU A 81 -4.22 10.93 23.40
C GLU A 81 -3.69 12.23 24.00
N LEU A 82 -2.62 12.78 23.44
CA LEU A 82 -2.05 14.06 23.86
C LEU A 82 -3.08 15.22 23.75
N LEU A 83 -3.78 15.31 22.62
CA LEU A 83 -4.80 16.35 22.41
C LEU A 83 -5.99 16.20 23.38
N GLU A 84 -6.30 14.99 23.83
CA GLU A 84 -7.32 14.73 24.84
C GLU A 84 -6.86 15.13 26.25
N GLU A 85 -5.56 14.97 26.56
CA GLU A 85 -4.95 15.41 27.81
C GLU A 85 -4.88 16.95 27.89
N GLU A 86 -4.46 17.62 26.82
CA GLU A 86 -4.44 19.10 26.76
C GLU A 86 -5.83 19.69 27.00
N LYS A 87 -6.87 19.09 26.43
CA LYS A 87 -8.27 19.50 26.64
C LYS A 87 -8.74 19.35 28.09
N LYS A 88 -8.15 18.43 28.86
CA LYS A 88 -8.48 18.20 30.28
C LYS A 88 -7.82 19.22 31.21
N GLY A 89 -7.05 20.17 30.66
CA GLY A 89 -6.61 21.37 31.37
C GLY A 89 -5.30 21.24 32.15
N ASP A 90 -4.52 20.18 31.91
CA ASP A 90 -3.20 20.01 32.51
C ASP A 90 -2.11 20.57 31.60
N SER A 91 -2.19 21.88 31.32
CA SER A 91 -1.18 22.61 30.56
C SER A 91 0.05 22.83 31.44
N ASN A 92 0.87 21.80 31.60
CA ASN A 92 2.23 21.96 32.08
C ASN A 92 3.07 22.61 30.95
N ASP A 93 3.96 23.54 31.30
CA ASP A 93 4.85 24.31 30.40
C ASP A 93 5.96 23.42 29.76
N VAL A 94 5.67 22.14 29.59
CA VAL A 94 6.56 21.09 29.13
C VAL A 94 6.23 20.79 27.67
N VAL A 95 7.26 20.72 26.84
CA VAL A 95 7.12 20.36 25.43
C VAL A 95 6.38 19.01 25.35
N PRO A 96 5.26 18.91 24.62
CA PRO A 96 4.52 17.67 24.54
C PRO A 96 5.38 16.60 23.84
N VAL A 97 5.67 15.52 24.56
CA VAL A 97 6.43 14.38 24.04
C VAL A 97 5.45 13.25 23.74
N LEU A 98 5.40 12.83 22.48
CA LEU A 98 4.60 11.66 22.09
C LEU A 98 5.22 10.39 22.64
N ARG A 99 4.39 9.51 23.22
CA ARG A 99 4.83 8.17 23.61
C ARG A 99 5.24 7.34 22.37
N PRO A 100 6.15 6.36 22.52
CA PRO A 100 6.47 5.43 21.44
C PRO A 100 5.24 4.64 20.97
N LEU A 101 5.24 4.27 19.69
CA LEU A 101 4.26 3.39 19.09
C LEU A 101 4.51 1.95 19.53
N ASN A 102 3.43 1.28 19.92
CA ASN A 102 3.43 -0.12 20.31
C ASN A 102 2.51 -0.93 19.37
N LEU A 103 2.53 -2.24 19.49
CA LEU A 103 1.72 -3.12 18.65
C LEU A 103 0.21 -2.84 18.77
N ASP A 104 -0.27 -2.47 19.96
CA ASP A 104 -1.69 -2.23 20.23
C ASP A 104 -2.25 -1.05 19.43
N ASP A 105 -1.45 -0.02 19.18
CA ASP A 105 -1.83 1.10 18.31
C ASP A 105 -2.22 0.66 16.90
N PHE A 106 -1.49 -0.32 16.37
CA PHE A 106 -1.79 -0.90 15.07
C PHE A 106 -3.05 -1.75 15.15
N ILE A 107 -3.18 -2.61 16.15
CA ILE A 107 -4.35 -3.48 16.32
C ILE A 107 -5.64 -2.66 16.44
N GLN A 108 -5.63 -1.61 17.26
CA GLN A 108 -6.78 -0.71 17.38
C GLN A 108 -7.06 0.06 16.08
N SER A 109 -6.02 0.38 15.31
CA SER A 109 -6.16 1.11 14.04
C SER A 109 -6.68 0.24 12.89
N LYS A 110 -6.60 -1.09 12.98
CA LYS A 110 -7.16 -2.02 11.98
C LYS A 110 -8.67 -1.85 11.81
N ALA A 111 -9.40 -1.46 12.86
CA ALA A 111 -10.83 -1.19 12.75
C ALA A 111 -11.14 -0.01 11.81
N LYS A 112 -10.21 0.94 11.67
CA LYS A 112 -10.33 2.10 10.77
C LYS A 112 -9.79 1.80 9.36
N VAL A 113 -8.84 0.88 9.24
CA VAL A 113 -8.17 0.53 7.98
C VAL A 113 -8.43 -0.95 7.65
N GLY A 114 -9.52 -1.19 6.92
CA GLY A 114 -9.84 -2.49 6.35
C GLY A 114 -8.95 -2.85 5.16
N ALA A 115 -8.76 -4.14 4.90
CA ALA A 115 -8.06 -4.61 3.70
C ALA A 115 -8.85 -4.23 2.44
N SER A 116 -8.23 -3.47 1.53
CA SER A 116 -8.90 -3.03 0.29
C SER A 116 -9.09 -4.16 -0.70
N VAL A 117 -8.23 -5.18 -0.66
CA VAL A 117 -8.29 -6.39 -1.49
C VAL A 117 -8.85 -7.55 -0.67
N ALA A 118 -9.95 -7.30 0.05
CA ALA A 118 -10.63 -8.37 0.79
C ALA A 118 -10.95 -9.51 -0.19
N TYR A 119 -10.40 -10.69 0.09
CA TYR A 119 -10.58 -11.91 -0.69
C TYR A 119 -12.07 -12.22 -0.87
N ASP A 120 -12.66 -11.84 -2.00
CA ASP A 120 -13.65 -12.73 -2.59
C ASP A 120 -12.86 -13.79 -3.35
N ALA A 121 -12.93 -15.03 -2.85
CA ALA A 121 -12.23 -16.19 -3.40
C ALA A 121 -12.51 -16.37 -4.91
N THR A 122 -13.67 -15.91 -5.38
CA THR A 122 -14.06 -15.92 -6.78
C THR A 122 -13.16 -15.00 -7.61
N SER A 123 -12.98 -13.76 -7.17
CA SER A 123 -12.20 -12.74 -7.88
C SER A 123 -10.71 -13.11 -8.01
N GLN A 124 -10.13 -13.68 -6.95
CA GLN A 124 -8.76 -14.19 -6.95
C GLN A 124 -8.58 -15.40 -7.86
N ASN A 125 -9.52 -16.35 -7.85
CA ASN A 125 -9.42 -17.53 -8.71
C ASN A 125 -9.55 -17.15 -10.19
N GLU A 126 -10.42 -16.19 -10.53
CA GLU A 126 -10.55 -15.68 -11.90
C GLU A 126 -9.30 -14.89 -12.33
N LEU A 127 -8.72 -14.06 -11.47
CA LEU A 127 -7.45 -13.38 -11.75
C LEU A 127 -6.29 -14.36 -11.91
N ARG A 128 -6.24 -15.41 -11.08
CA ARG A 128 -5.20 -16.45 -11.17
C ARG A 128 -5.35 -17.28 -12.44
N LYS A 129 -6.58 -17.70 -12.79
CA LYS A 129 -6.87 -18.38 -14.07
C LYS A 129 -6.53 -17.48 -15.26
N TRP A 130 -6.85 -16.20 -15.17
CA TRP A 130 -6.53 -15.23 -16.22
C TRP A 130 -5.02 -15.03 -16.36
N ASN A 131 -4.27 -14.95 -15.25
CA ASN A 131 -2.81 -14.88 -15.26
C ASN A 131 -2.17 -16.19 -15.74
N GLU A 132 -2.76 -17.35 -15.45
CA GLU A 132 -2.33 -18.63 -16.00
C GLU A 132 -2.57 -18.73 -17.52
N GLN A 133 -3.69 -18.16 -17.99
CA GLN A 133 -4.07 -18.19 -19.41
C GLN A 133 -3.36 -17.12 -20.26
N TYR A 134 -3.02 -15.96 -19.69
CA TYR A 134 -2.54 -14.78 -20.42
C TYR A 134 -1.31 -14.07 -19.81
N GLY A 135 -0.78 -14.54 -18.68
CA GLY A 135 0.33 -13.91 -17.96
C GLY A 135 1.70 -14.22 -18.58
N GLU A 136 2.57 -13.21 -18.60
CA GLU A 136 3.94 -13.29 -19.12
C GLU A 136 4.89 -13.99 -18.13
N GLY A 137 4.65 -15.27 -17.89
CA GLY A 137 5.53 -16.15 -17.11
C GLY A 137 5.48 -17.62 -17.55
N GLY A 138 4.53 -17.96 -18.44
CA GLY A 138 4.46 -19.27 -19.09
C GLY A 138 5.67 -19.48 -19.99
N SER A 139 6.63 -20.26 -19.51
CA SER A 139 7.72 -20.86 -20.26
C SER A 139 7.35 -21.03 -21.73
N ARG A 140 8.04 -20.31 -22.63
CA ARG A 140 8.03 -20.64 -24.07
C ARG A 140 8.47 -22.10 -24.19
N ARG A 141 7.52 -23.04 -24.14
CA ARG A 141 7.73 -24.38 -24.68
C ARG A 141 7.94 -24.13 -26.16
N LYS A 142 9.21 -24.07 -26.57
CA LYS A 142 9.57 -24.21 -27.99
C LYS A 142 8.80 -25.42 -28.50
N SER A 143 7.92 -25.23 -29.49
CA SER A 143 7.33 -26.37 -30.17
C SER A 143 8.47 -27.14 -30.85
N PRO A 144 8.47 -28.49 -30.77
CA PRO A 144 9.48 -29.31 -31.44
C PRO A 144 9.13 -29.59 -32.92
N PHE A 145 8.15 -28.89 -33.49
CA PHE A 145 7.74 -29.00 -34.89
C PHE A 145 7.53 -27.56 -35.38
N GLY A 146 8.07 -27.07 -36.51
CA GLY A 146 8.52 -27.75 -37.72
C GLY A 146 7.68 -27.20 -38.88
N PHE A 147 8.36 -26.49 -39.80
CA PHE A 147 7.89 -25.71 -40.97
C PHE A 147 7.53 -24.24 -40.72
#